data_AF-A0A316VHU0-F1
#
_entry.id   AF-A0A316VHU0-F1
#
_cell.length_a   1.000
_cell.length_b   1.000
_cell.length_c   1.000
_cell.angle_alpha   90.00
_cell.angle_beta   90.00
_cell.angle_gamma   90.00
#
_symmetry.space_group_name_H-M   'P 1'
#
loop_
_entity.id
_entity.type
_entity.pdbx_description
1 polymer ?
#
loop_
_entity_poly.entity_id
_entity_poly.type
_entity_poly.pdbx_seq_one_letter_code
_entity_poly.pdbx_strand_id
1 'polypeptide(L)' 'HLCNDHVGRKSTNNLCLSCKWEGCDVTCAKRDHITSHLRVHTPLKPHACDACGKLFKRPQDLKKHERIHT' A
#
# COMPACT_ATOMS: atom_id res chain seq x y z
N HIS A 1 -9.60 -5.07 24.13
CA HIS A 1 -9.65 -4.10 23.01
C HIS A 1 -10.37 -4.73 21.83
N LEU A 2 -11.49 -4.17 21.39
CA LEU A 2 -12.29 -4.69 20.27
C LEU A 2 -11.80 -4.00 18.98
N CYS A 3 -11.10 -4.73 18.11
CA CYS A 3 -10.77 -4.22 16.77
C CYS A 3 -11.99 -4.43 15.86
N ASN A 4 -12.58 -3.32 15.40
CA ASN A 4 -13.58 -3.36 14.34
C ASN A 4 -12.87 -3.27 12.99
N ASP A 5 -13.06 -4.29 12.16
CA ASP A 5 -12.72 -4.24 10.74
C ASP A 5 -13.73 -3.34 9.99
N HIS A 6 -13.38 -2.82 8.81
CA HIS A 6 -14.29 -2.02 7.97
C HIS A 6 -15.58 -2.78 7.59
N VAL A 7 -15.59 -4.11 7.73
CA VAL A 7 -16.77 -4.98 7.47
C VAL A 7 -17.55 -5.30 8.77
N GLY A 8 -17.26 -4.63 9.89
CA GLY A 8 -18.02 -4.76 11.14
C GLY A 8 -17.86 -6.13 11.85
N ARG A 9 -16.84 -6.92 11.50
CA ARG A 9 -16.57 -8.20 12.18
C ARG A 9 -15.77 -7.98 13.46
N LYS A 10 -16.33 -8.44 14.58
CA LYS A 10 -15.68 -8.40 15.90
C LYS A 10 -14.75 -9.61 16.04
N SER A 11 -13.45 -9.38 16.17
CA SER A 11 -12.45 -10.44 16.43
C SER A 11 -11.98 -10.35 17.88
N THR A 12 -12.02 -11.47 18.60
CA THR A 12 -11.55 -11.61 19.98
C THR A 12 -10.06 -11.98 20.09
N ASN A 13 -9.37 -12.16 18.96
CA ASN A 13 -7.94 -12.48 18.95
C ASN A 13 -7.09 -11.22 19.19
N ASN A 14 -6.17 -11.31 20.16
CA ASN A 14 -5.21 -10.27 20.54
C ASN A 14 -4.17 -9.92 19.46
N LEU A 15 -4.29 -10.45 18.24
CA LEU A 15 -3.36 -10.22 17.14
C LEU A 15 -3.99 -9.30 16.08
N CYS A 16 -4.37 -8.09 16.47
CA CYS A 16 -4.71 -7.04 15.50
C CYS A 16 -3.42 -6.48 14.89
N LEU A 17 -3.32 -6.51 13.57
CA LEU A 17 -2.22 -5.89 12.82
C LEU A 17 -2.65 -4.49 12.41
N SER A 18 -1.90 -3.47 12.86
CA SER A 18 -2.09 -2.08 12.50
C SER A 18 -1.21 -1.68 11.30
N CYS A 19 -1.73 -0.80 10.46
CA CYS A 19 -0.94 -0.08 9.48
C CYS A 19 0.00 0.89 10.22
N LYS A 20 1.26 0.95 9.81
CA LYS A 20 2.29 1.81 10.43
C LYS A 20 2.52 3.11 9.64
N TRP A 21 1.68 3.40 8.65
CA TRP A 21 1.84 4.58 7.82
C TRP A 21 1.27 5.81 8.50
N GLU A 22 1.99 6.93 8.43
CA GLU A 22 1.50 8.18 9.02
C GLU A 22 0.20 8.63 8.35
N GLY A 23 -0.82 8.91 9.16
CA GLY A 23 -2.16 9.28 8.69
C GLY A 23 -3.05 8.11 8.23
N CYS A 24 -2.68 6.86 8.53
CA CYS A 24 -3.50 5.68 8.21
C CYS A 24 -3.80 4.82 9.45
N ASP A 25 -5.06 4.85 9.90
CA ASP A 25 -5.53 4.14 11.10
C ASP A 25 -6.18 2.77 10.79
N VAL A 26 -5.75 2.10 9.71
CA VAL A 26 -6.29 0.79 9.36
C VAL A 26 -5.72 -0.28 10.29
N THR A 27 -6.62 -0.94 11.02
CA THR A 27 -6.33 -2.14 11.82
C THR A 27 -7.14 -3.32 11.32
N CYS A 28 -6.53 -4.49 11.21
CA CYS A 28 -7.28 -5.70 10.84
C CYS A 28 -6.80 -6.93 11.62
N ALA A 29 -7.68 -7.94 11.74
CA ALA A 29 -7.38 -9.19 12.43
C ALA A 29 -6.74 -10.27 11.53
N LYS A 30 -6.68 -10.04 10.21
CA LYS A 30 -6.15 -11.01 9.23
C LYS A 30 -4.88 -10.50 8.56
N ARG A 31 -3.81 -11.28 8.62
CA ARG A 31 -2.53 -10.92 7.98
C ARG A 31 -2.65 -10.67 6.48
N ASP A 32 -3.48 -11.43 5.77
CA ASP A 32 -3.65 -11.25 4.33
C ASP A 32 -4.31 -9.92 3.97
N HIS A 33 -5.25 -9.46 4.81
CA HIS A 33 -5.92 -8.18 4.63
C HIS A 33 -4.94 -7.02 4.86
N ILE A 34 -4.15 -7.03 5.94
CA ILE A 34 -3.16 -5.95 6.16
C ILE A 34 -2.10 -5.96 5.06
N THR A 35 -1.67 -7.14 4.60
CA THR A 35 -0.67 -7.27 3.53
C THR A 35 -1.20 -6.72 2.20
N SER A 36 -2.48 -6.97 1.90
CA SER A 36 -3.15 -6.36 0.74
C SER A 36 -3.31 -4.86 0.92
N HIS A 37 -3.69 -4.39 2.10
CA HIS A 37 -3.84 -2.96 2.39
C HIS A 37 -2.50 -2.22 2.23
N LEU A 38 -1.38 -2.75 2.72
CA LEU A 38 -0.06 -2.12 2.58
C LEU A 38 0.33 -1.85 1.12
N ARG A 39 -0.28 -2.54 0.15
CA ARG A 39 -0.12 -2.28 -1.30
C ARG A 39 -0.66 -0.93 -1.77
N VAL A 40 -1.52 -0.28 -0.98
CA VAL A 40 -1.99 1.09 -1.30
C VAL A 40 -0.94 2.14 -0.93
N HIS A 41 -0.13 1.85 0.09
CA HIS A 41 0.95 2.73 0.55
C HIS A 41 2.25 2.45 -0.20
N THR A 42 2.56 1.17 -0.40
CA THR A 42 3.70 0.78 -1.21
C THR A 42 3.30 0.92 -2.67
N PRO A 43 3.90 1.85 -3.43
CA PRO A 43 3.62 1.94 -4.84
C PRO A 43 3.99 0.61 -5.50
N LEU A 44 3.00 -0.09 -6.06
CA LEU A 44 3.14 -1.35 -6.82
C LEU A 44 3.89 -1.20 -8.14
N LYS A 45 4.71 -0.17 -8.20
CA LYS A 45 5.31 0.42 -9.35
C LYS A 45 6.80 0.42 -9.09
N PRO A 46 7.48 -0.72 -9.32
CA PRO A 46 8.90 -0.86 -9.00
C PRO A 46 9.81 0.03 -9.85
N HIS A 47 9.24 0.73 -10.85
CA HIS A 47 9.98 1.55 -11.79
C HIS A 47 9.75 3.03 -11.47
N ALA A 48 10.74 3.67 -10.85
CA ALA A 48 10.77 5.10 -10.63
C ALA A 48 11.46 5.81 -11.77
N CYS A 49 10.98 7.01 -12.11
CA CYS A 49 11.70 7.92 -12.99
C CYS A 49 12.73 8.70 -12.19
N ASP A 50 14.00 8.66 -12.62
CA ASP A 50 15.10 9.34 -11.91
C ASP A 50 14.98 10.88 -11.97
N ALA A 51 14.34 11.42 -13.01
CA ALA A 51 14.19 12.87 -13.17
C ALA A 51 13.12 13.49 -12.27
N CYS A 52 12.03 12.77 -11.97
CA CYS A 52 10.87 13.34 -11.26
C CYS A 52 10.29 12.46 -10.15
N GLY A 53 10.88 11.30 -9.89
CA GLY A 53 10.42 10.34 -8.87
C GLY A 53 9.09 9.66 -9.20
N LYS A 54 8.52 9.87 -10.39
CA LYS A 54 7.20 9.31 -10.76
C LYS A 54 7.30 7.80 -10.96
N LEU A 55 6.34 7.08 -10.39
CA LEU A 55 6.36 5.62 -10.36
C LEU A 55 5.47 5.00 -11.45
N PHE A 56 5.97 3.94 -12.07
CA PHE A 56 5.35 3.18 -13.17
C PHE A 56 5.24 1.68 -12.86
N LYS A 57 4.12 1.07 -13.26
CA LYS A 57 3.85 -0.36 -13.01
C LYS A 57 4.71 -1.27 -13.89
N ARG A 58 5.08 -0.79 -15.08
CA ARG A 58 5.81 -1.55 -16.09
C ARG A 58 7.01 -0.75 -16.61
N PRO A 59 8.12 -1.39 -16.97
CA PRO A 59 9.32 -0.70 -17.40
C PRO A 59 9.13 0.01 -18.75
N GLN A 60 8.27 -0.50 -19.64
CA GLN A 60 7.96 0.16 -20.90
C GLN A 60 7.22 1.49 -20.72
N ASP A 61 6.42 1.62 -19.66
CA ASP A 61 5.68 2.85 -19.37
C ASP A 61 6.64 3.90 -18.81
N LEU A 62 7.60 3.49 -17.97
CA LEU A 62 8.72 4.34 -17.55
C LEU A 62 9.55 4.79 -18.76
N LYS A 63 9.99 3.88 -19.63
CA LYS A 63 10.83 4.22 -20.79
C LYS A 63 10.15 5.16 -21.78
N LYS A 64 8.82 5.07 -21.93
CA LYS A 64 8.03 6.04 -22.72
C LYS A 64 7.98 7.38 -22.02
N HIS A 65 7.78 7.38 -20.70
CA HIS A 65 7.77 8.59 -19.89
C HIS A 65 9.12 9.31 -19.91
N GLU A 66 10.24 8.62 -19.81
CA GLU A 66 11.58 9.23 -19.82
C GLU A 66 11.85 10.10 -21.05
N ARG A 67 11.22 9.77 -22.20
CA ARG A 67 11.33 10.57 -23.43
C ARG A 67 10.74 11.97 -23.32
N ILE A 68 9.90 12.25 -22.32
CA ILE A 68 9.35 13.60 -22.11
C ILE A 68 10.33 14.52 -21.38
N HIS A 69 11.37 13.95 -20.76
CA HIS A 69 12.40 14.69 -20.02
C HIS A 69 13.65 14.94 -20.86
N THR A 70 13.64 14.56 -22.13
CA THR A 70 14.66 14.98 -23.12
C THR A 70 14.38 16.41 -23.53
#